data_AF-I7AQE6-F1
#
_entry.id   AF-I7AQE6-F1
#
_cell.length_a   1.000
_cell.length_b   1.000
_cell.length_c   1.000
_cell.angle_alpha   90.00
_cell.angle_beta   90.00
_cell.angle_gamma   90.00
#
_symmetry.space_group_name_H-M   'P 1'
#
loop_
_entity.id
_entity.type
_entity.pdbx_description
1 polymer ?
#
loop_
_entity_poly.entity_id
_entity_poly.type
_entity_poly.pdbx_seq_one_letter_code
_entity_poly.pdbx_strand_id
1 'polypeptide(L)'
;MAKPKDGGEKKASRNSSKHGGSKSRGETKKKIVLKRKPCPIQGKVFPDASKMEKDLLVHGTIKDKIDVLTLLTERNPSAENYKGLLAFCENQRNDVHYYALKNIKDLLISKREVGNPYIKQRIVKSFGVNLRNQYIKKKVIRLVEKLLEKGVLFVDLIHLFINKLGDKKDTTSNVIDKLHLLFPGNEETILDGVEDFYFKNDLFRSRHVVLKFLSKLDCENKRKAFEVFNNILRDFNENIPEEHRNILLEDLIIGLGKNMTDEKVCRMDIIRKAVHTEKMIFYGSKVLSNCKDSEMILFFKNAIRSYKMRNSKHLPEFLNMVHKAVSADEKIEFHKFLLDTSLLYTPEYIISILIICSEARKAGISGFDNIHSLRILALHHNDAVRGLALQLISDEAIHPFDPFDKMSLLNAEMMCGNL
;
A
#
# COMPACT_ATOMS: atom_id res chain seq x y z
N MET A 1 20.36 -51.05 -29.52
CA MET A 1 20.09 -52.18 -30.44
C MET A 1 18.73 -52.78 -30.10
N ALA A 2 17.95 -53.08 -31.15
CA ALA A 2 16.84 -54.03 -31.23
C ALA A 2 15.60 -53.90 -30.30
N LYS A 3 14.51 -53.36 -30.87
CA LYS A 3 13.16 -53.98 -30.92
C LYS A 3 13.18 -55.13 -31.99
N PRO A 4 12.09 -55.89 -32.34
CA PRO A 4 10.73 -56.11 -31.76
C PRO A 4 10.18 -57.57 -31.95
N LYS A 5 8.83 -57.72 -31.82
CA LYS A 5 7.89 -58.70 -32.44
C LYS A 5 7.60 -59.97 -31.64
N ASP A 6 6.40 -60.58 -31.61
CA ASP A 6 5.22 -60.66 -32.49
C ASP A 6 3.96 -60.87 -31.58
N GLY A 7 2.69 -60.83 -31.98
CA GLY A 7 2.00 -60.89 -33.27
C GLY A 7 0.58 -61.42 -33.01
N GLY A 8 -0.38 -61.18 -33.92
CA GLY A 8 -1.70 -61.83 -33.85
C GLY A 8 -2.85 -61.12 -34.57
N GLU A 9 -2.78 -61.03 -35.91
CA GLU A 9 -3.91 -60.68 -36.77
C GLU A 9 -4.98 -61.79 -36.81
N LYS A 10 -6.24 -61.42 -37.12
CA LYS A 10 -7.05 -62.18 -38.11
C LYS A 10 -8.22 -61.37 -38.71
N LYS A 11 -7.95 -60.93 -39.94
CA LYS A 11 -8.73 -60.89 -41.20
C LYS A 11 -10.25 -60.64 -41.27
N ALA A 12 -10.55 -59.80 -42.26
CA ALA A 12 -11.80 -59.36 -42.86
C ALA A 12 -12.63 -60.44 -43.57
N SER A 13 -13.91 -60.11 -43.81
CA SER A 13 -14.58 -60.40 -45.09
C SER A 13 -15.67 -59.37 -45.40
N ARG A 14 -15.57 -58.72 -46.56
CA ARG A 14 -16.64 -57.98 -47.22
C ARG A 14 -17.69 -58.96 -47.76
N ASN A 15 -18.97 -58.60 -47.70
CA ASN A 15 -19.94 -59.00 -48.70
C ASN A 15 -20.96 -57.89 -48.97
N SER A 16 -21.25 -57.72 -50.25
CA SER A 16 -22.09 -56.71 -50.89
C SER A 16 -23.49 -57.23 -51.16
N SER A 17 -24.53 -56.41 -50.98
CA SER A 17 -25.71 -56.41 -51.85
C SER A 17 -26.62 -55.19 -51.60
N LYS A 18 -26.92 -54.46 -52.67
CA LYS A 18 -27.96 -53.42 -52.77
C LYS A 18 -29.35 -54.05 -52.71
N HIS A 19 -30.29 -53.48 -51.94
CA HIS A 19 -31.63 -53.11 -52.45
C HIS A 19 -32.45 -52.26 -51.45
N GLY A 20 -33.04 -51.20 -52.03
CA GLY A 20 -34.28 -50.47 -51.71
C GLY A 20 -34.87 -50.44 -50.31
N GLY A 21 -35.10 -49.23 -49.79
CA GLY A 21 -36.04 -49.00 -48.69
C GLY A 21 -35.96 -47.59 -48.12
N SER A 22 -36.64 -46.64 -48.76
CA SER A 22 -36.86 -45.29 -48.25
C SER A 22 -37.68 -45.33 -46.95
N LYS A 23 -37.22 -44.60 -45.92
CA LYS A 23 -38.07 -43.77 -45.05
C LYS A 23 -37.23 -42.87 -44.14
N SER A 24 -37.36 -41.58 -44.40
CA SER A 24 -36.83 -40.49 -43.61
C SER A 24 -37.55 -40.32 -42.27
N ARG A 25 -36.85 -39.64 -41.35
CA ARG A 25 -37.31 -38.81 -40.23
C ARG A 25 -37.52 -39.48 -38.87
N GLY A 26 -36.64 -39.11 -37.95
CA GLY A 26 -36.86 -39.25 -36.52
C GLY A 26 -35.67 -38.94 -35.63
N GLU A 27 -34.71 -38.08 -36.00
CA GLU A 27 -33.71 -37.60 -35.03
C GLU A 27 -34.36 -36.64 -34.03
N THR A 28 -34.95 -37.20 -32.98
CA THR A 28 -35.27 -36.45 -31.77
C THR A 28 -33.95 -35.99 -31.12
N LYS A 29 -33.54 -34.75 -31.45
CA LYS A 29 -32.60 -33.98 -30.63
C LYS A 29 -33.14 -33.96 -29.20
N LYS A 30 -32.53 -34.73 -28.30
CA LYS A 30 -32.77 -34.63 -26.86
C LYS A 30 -32.42 -33.20 -26.44
N LYS A 31 -33.44 -32.34 -26.35
CA LYS A 31 -33.34 -31.03 -25.70
C LYS A 31 -32.83 -31.29 -24.29
N ILE A 32 -31.60 -30.86 -24.00
CA ILE A 32 -31.11 -30.76 -22.63
C ILE A 32 -31.97 -29.69 -21.96
N VAL A 33 -33.04 -30.13 -21.29
CA VAL A 33 -33.86 -29.24 -20.45
C VAL A 33 -33.05 -29.01 -19.19
N LEU A 34 -32.29 -27.90 -19.16
CA LEU A 34 -31.73 -27.36 -17.93
C LEU A 34 -32.89 -27.15 -16.96
N LYS A 35 -32.99 -27.98 -15.91
CA LYS A 35 -33.98 -27.84 -14.84
C LYS A 35 -33.90 -26.40 -14.32
N ARG A 36 -34.95 -25.60 -14.58
CA ARG A 36 -35.05 -24.23 -14.07
C ARG A 36 -35.04 -24.32 -12.55
N LYS A 37 -34.10 -23.62 -11.90
CA LYS A 37 -34.08 -23.53 -10.44
C LYS A 37 -35.41 -22.91 -9.98
N PRO A 38 -36.04 -23.44 -8.92
CA PRO A 38 -37.29 -22.89 -8.41
C PRO A 38 -37.10 -21.43 -7.99
N CYS A 39 -38.16 -20.64 -8.15
CA CYS A 39 -38.14 -19.22 -7.80
C CYS A 39 -38.07 -19.09 -6.26
N PRO A 40 -37.14 -18.29 -5.72
CA PRO A 40 -36.82 -18.32 -4.28
C PRO A 40 -37.88 -17.69 -3.37
N ILE A 41 -38.97 -17.18 -3.95
CA ILE A 41 -40.11 -16.58 -3.24
C ILE A 41 -41.41 -17.40 -3.37
N GLN A 42 -41.35 -18.62 -3.92
CA GLN A 42 -42.52 -19.50 -4.02
C GLN A 42 -43.13 -19.75 -2.62
N GLY A 43 -44.44 -19.54 -2.50
CA GLY A 43 -45.20 -19.74 -1.25
C GLY A 43 -45.14 -18.58 -0.24
N LYS A 44 -44.44 -17.48 -0.55
CA LYS A 44 -44.44 -16.28 0.31
C LYS A 44 -45.65 -15.39 0.02
N VAL A 45 -46.28 -14.89 1.08
CA VAL A 45 -47.42 -13.96 0.99
C VAL A 45 -46.89 -12.53 1.16
N PHE A 46 -47.27 -11.66 0.22
CA PHE A 46 -46.95 -10.22 0.26
C PHE A 46 -48.27 -9.45 0.44
N PRO A 47 -48.68 -9.17 1.69
CA PRO A 47 -49.98 -8.57 1.97
C PRO A 47 -50.12 -7.18 1.35
N ASP A 48 -49.04 -6.40 1.38
CA ASP A 48 -48.97 -5.01 0.91
C ASP A 48 -48.94 -4.85 -0.62
N ALA A 49 -48.91 -5.96 -1.38
CA ALA A 49 -48.86 -5.93 -2.83
C ALA A 49 -50.25 -5.79 -3.46
N SER A 50 -50.37 -4.90 -4.45
CA SER A 50 -51.55 -4.76 -5.30
C SER A 50 -51.82 -6.02 -6.12
N LYS A 51 -53.02 -6.13 -6.72
CA LYS A 51 -53.40 -7.28 -7.55
C LYS A 51 -52.45 -7.49 -8.73
N MET A 52 -52.00 -6.41 -9.38
CA MET A 52 -51.02 -6.49 -10.48
C MET A 52 -49.63 -6.88 -9.99
N GLU A 53 -49.17 -6.35 -8.85
CA GLU A 53 -47.87 -6.72 -8.27
C GLU A 53 -47.85 -8.20 -7.85
N LYS A 54 -48.95 -8.71 -7.27
CA LYS A 54 -49.12 -10.14 -6.96
C LYS A 54 -49.05 -11.01 -8.21
N ASP A 55 -49.70 -10.61 -9.29
CA ASP A 55 -49.66 -11.32 -10.57
C ASP A 55 -48.22 -11.37 -11.14
N LEU A 56 -47.51 -10.24 -11.13
CA LEU A 56 -46.11 -10.17 -11.56
C LEU A 56 -45.16 -10.99 -10.66
N LEU A 57 -45.41 -11.06 -9.35
CA LEU A 57 -44.62 -11.88 -8.43
C LEU A 57 -44.76 -13.38 -8.71
N VAL A 58 -45.94 -13.82 -9.16
CA VAL A 58 -46.22 -15.22 -9.49
C VAL A 58 -45.77 -15.55 -10.92
N HIS A 59 -46.23 -14.78 -11.90
CA HIS A 59 -46.15 -15.10 -13.33
C HIS A 59 -45.12 -14.28 -14.12
N GLY A 60 -44.62 -13.17 -13.56
CA GLY A 60 -43.66 -12.29 -14.22
C GLY A 60 -42.26 -12.89 -14.40
N THR A 61 -41.40 -12.19 -15.15
CA THR A 61 -39.99 -12.58 -15.31
C THR A 61 -39.20 -12.36 -14.01
N ILE A 62 -37.99 -12.92 -13.91
CA ILE A 62 -37.14 -12.71 -12.73
C ILE A 62 -36.86 -11.21 -12.48
N LYS A 63 -36.72 -10.41 -13.55
CA LYS A 63 -36.52 -8.96 -13.40
C LYS A 63 -37.75 -8.30 -12.84
N ASP A 64 -38.93 -8.57 -13.41
CA ASP A 64 -40.20 -8.02 -12.93
C ASP A 64 -40.41 -8.34 -11.45
N LYS A 65 -40.09 -9.57 -11.03
CA LYS A 65 -40.18 -9.99 -9.62
C LYS A 65 -39.24 -9.18 -8.72
N ILE A 66 -37.99 -8.99 -9.14
CA ILE A 66 -37.01 -8.19 -8.37
C ILE A 66 -37.44 -6.72 -8.32
N ASP A 67 -37.92 -6.15 -9.42
CA ASP A 67 -38.34 -4.75 -9.51
C ASP A 67 -39.59 -4.49 -8.66
N VAL A 68 -40.59 -5.39 -8.69
CA VAL A 68 -41.76 -5.32 -7.81
C VAL A 68 -41.34 -5.42 -6.34
N LEU A 69 -40.48 -6.35 -5.98
CA LEU A 69 -39.96 -6.45 -4.60
C LEU A 69 -39.15 -5.21 -4.18
N THR A 70 -38.45 -4.59 -5.14
CA THR A 70 -37.70 -3.34 -4.91
C THR A 70 -38.67 -2.22 -4.55
N LEU A 71 -39.75 -2.05 -5.33
CA LEU A 71 -40.80 -1.07 -5.07
C LEU A 71 -41.52 -1.32 -3.74
N LEU A 72 -41.85 -2.57 -3.42
CA LEU A 72 -42.49 -2.92 -2.15
C LEU A 72 -41.57 -2.59 -0.96
N THR A 73 -40.28 -2.86 -1.09
CA THR A 73 -39.27 -2.52 -0.07
C THR A 73 -39.09 -1.01 0.05
N GLU A 74 -39.17 -0.27 -1.06
CA GLU A 74 -39.10 1.18 -1.07
C GLU A 74 -40.30 1.84 -0.38
N ARG A 75 -41.50 1.31 -0.59
CA ARG A 75 -42.73 1.78 0.07
C ARG A 75 -42.76 1.42 1.55
N ASN A 76 -42.41 0.17 1.88
CA ASN A 76 -42.41 -0.36 3.24
C ASN A 76 -41.12 -1.18 3.48
N PRO A 77 -40.08 -0.60 4.11
CA PRO A 77 -38.78 -1.24 4.33
C PRO A 77 -38.82 -2.26 5.49
N SER A 78 -39.70 -3.25 5.37
CA SER A 78 -39.86 -4.33 6.34
C SER A 78 -38.81 -5.44 6.15
N ALA A 79 -38.53 -6.19 7.22
CA ALA A 79 -37.59 -7.30 7.16
C ALA A 79 -38.01 -8.39 6.16
N GLU A 80 -39.31 -8.63 5.98
CA GLU A 80 -39.81 -9.62 5.02
C GLU A 80 -39.64 -9.17 3.57
N ASN A 81 -39.85 -7.89 3.28
CA ASN A 81 -39.63 -7.34 1.93
C ASN A 81 -38.16 -7.44 1.53
N TYR A 82 -37.25 -7.07 2.44
CA TYR A 82 -35.81 -7.28 2.24
C TYR A 82 -35.42 -8.76 2.09
N LYS A 83 -35.98 -9.66 2.90
CA LYS A 83 -35.74 -11.12 2.76
C LYS A 83 -36.18 -11.62 1.38
N GLY A 84 -37.26 -11.07 0.82
CA GLY A 84 -37.71 -11.35 -0.54
C GLY A 84 -36.64 -11.01 -1.58
N LEU A 85 -36.09 -9.80 -1.52
CA LEU A 85 -35.01 -9.34 -2.41
C LEU A 85 -33.73 -10.14 -2.24
N LEU A 86 -33.28 -10.34 -1.00
CA LEU A 86 -32.05 -11.05 -0.67
C LEU A 86 -32.07 -12.51 -1.12
N ALA A 87 -33.25 -13.13 -1.21
CA ALA A 87 -33.38 -14.49 -1.72
C ALA A 87 -32.94 -14.61 -3.19
N PHE A 88 -32.98 -13.52 -3.97
CA PHE A 88 -32.44 -13.47 -5.34
C PHE A 88 -30.93 -13.29 -5.39
N CYS A 89 -30.27 -12.96 -4.28
CA CYS A 89 -28.81 -12.95 -4.14
C CYS A 89 -28.24 -14.34 -3.80
N GLU A 90 -29.11 -15.33 -3.51
CA GLU A 90 -28.72 -16.69 -3.10
C GLU A 90 -29.12 -17.72 -4.19
N ASN A 91 -28.26 -18.69 -4.48
CA ASN A 91 -28.54 -19.84 -5.35
C ASN A 91 -29.05 -19.59 -6.79
N GLN A 92 -29.13 -18.35 -7.25
CA GLN A 92 -29.47 -17.95 -8.63
C GLN A 92 -28.23 -17.85 -9.56
N ARG A 93 -28.45 -17.43 -10.81
CA ARG A 93 -27.37 -17.12 -11.76
C ARG A 93 -26.72 -15.77 -11.41
N ASN A 94 -25.46 -15.58 -11.83
CA ASN A 94 -24.66 -14.39 -11.51
C ASN A 94 -25.28 -13.08 -12.04
N ASP A 95 -25.97 -13.10 -13.19
CA ASP A 95 -26.68 -11.94 -13.74
C ASP A 95 -27.82 -11.49 -12.83
N VAL A 96 -28.53 -12.46 -12.23
CA VAL A 96 -29.62 -12.22 -11.28
C VAL A 96 -29.06 -11.68 -9.96
N HIS A 97 -27.97 -12.27 -9.45
CA HIS A 97 -27.29 -11.77 -8.24
C HIS A 97 -26.90 -10.30 -8.38
N TYR A 98 -26.26 -9.95 -9.50
CA TYR A 98 -25.84 -8.58 -9.76
C TYR A 98 -27.02 -7.62 -9.86
N TYR A 99 -28.10 -8.02 -10.56
CA TYR A 99 -29.29 -7.19 -10.70
C TYR A 99 -29.95 -6.92 -9.33
N ALA A 100 -30.13 -7.95 -8.51
CA ALA A 100 -30.65 -7.81 -7.16
C ALA A 100 -29.77 -6.90 -6.29
N LEU A 101 -28.44 -7.09 -6.31
CA LEU A 101 -27.50 -6.25 -5.56
C LEU A 101 -27.51 -4.79 -6.03
N LYS A 102 -27.69 -4.54 -7.34
CA LYS A 102 -27.82 -3.18 -7.88
C LYS A 102 -29.05 -2.49 -7.29
N ASN A 103 -30.20 -3.15 -7.31
CA ASN A 103 -31.44 -2.59 -6.75
C ASN A 103 -31.34 -2.42 -5.22
N ILE A 104 -30.74 -3.37 -4.50
CA ILE A 104 -30.46 -3.21 -3.06
C ILE A 104 -29.57 -1.99 -2.81
N LYS A 105 -28.52 -1.80 -3.61
CA LYS A 105 -27.66 -0.61 -3.53
C LYS A 105 -28.45 0.68 -3.75
N ASP A 106 -29.35 0.71 -4.73
CA ASP A 106 -30.20 1.88 -5.02
C ASP A 106 -31.12 2.20 -3.83
N LEU A 107 -31.76 1.18 -3.24
CA LEU A 107 -32.59 1.31 -2.03
C LEU A 107 -31.80 1.82 -0.82
N LEU A 108 -30.59 1.30 -0.61
CA LEU A 108 -29.73 1.72 0.49
C LEU A 108 -29.35 3.19 0.38
N ILE A 109 -29.09 3.69 -0.83
CA ILE A 109 -28.77 5.10 -1.05
C ILE A 109 -30.02 5.98 -0.85
N SER A 110 -31.20 5.53 -1.30
CA SER A 110 -32.42 6.34 -1.20
C SER A 110 -32.96 6.42 0.22
N LYS A 111 -32.92 5.32 0.99
CA LYS A 111 -33.45 5.24 2.35
C LYS A 111 -32.43 5.51 3.46
N ARG A 112 -31.13 5.47 3.12
CA ARG A 112 -29.95 5.67 4.00
C ARG A 112 -29.79 4.71 5.18
N GLU A 113 -30.85 4.09 5.68
CA GLU A 113 -30.77 3.17 6.82
C GLU A 113 -31.63 1.91 6.66
N VAL A 114 -31.11 0.80 7.20
CA VAL A 114 -31.83 -0.48 7.36
C VAL A 114 -32.00 -0.72 8.85
N GLY A 115 -33.17 -0.37 9.39
CA GLY A 115 -33.42 -0.39 10.84
C GLY A 115 -33.30 -1.78 11.48
N ASN A 116 -33.38 -2.87 10.70
CA ASN A 116 -33.22 -4.23 11.22
C ASN A 116 -31.74 -4.71 11.12
N PRO A 117 -31.04 -4.94 12.24
CA PRO A 117 -29.63 -5.34 12.24
C PRO A 117 -29.36 -6.67 11.55
N TYR A 118 -30.28 -7.63 11.66
CA TYR A 118 -30.16 -8.94 11.00
C TYR A 118 -30.21 -8.80 9.47
N ILE A 119 -31.11 -7.95 8.97
CA ILE A 119 -31.19 -7.66 7.53
C ILE A 119 -29.94 -6.93 7.05
N LYS A 120 -29.48 -5.92 7.81
CA LYS A 120 -28.23 -5.20 7.55
C LYS A 120 -27.06 -6.18 7.36
N GLN A 121 -26.89 -7.12 8.30
CA GLN A 121 -25.84 -8.15 8.21
C GLN A 121 -26.01 -9.08 7.00
N ARG A 122 -27.24 -9.48 6.65
CA ARG A 122 -27.47 -10.30 5.44
C ARG A 122 -27.12 -9.55 4.16
N ILE A 123 -27.40 -8.25 4.09
CA ILE A 123 -27.01 -7.41 2.94
C ILE A 123 -25.48 -7.37 2.83
N VAL A 124 -24.78 -7.05 3.91
CA VAL A 124 -23.30 -7.03 3.95
C VAL A 124 -22.73 -8.38 3.53
N LYS A 125 -23.27 -9.49 4.06
CA LYS A 125 -22.87 -10.86 3.67
C LYS A 125 -23.10 -11.12 2.19
N SER A 126 -24.19 -10.63 1.61
CA SER A 126 -24.53 -10.82 0.20
C SER A 126 -23.55 -10.10 -0.72
N PHE A 127 -23.15 -8.87 -0.37
CA PHE A 127 -22.03 -8.19 -1.05
C PHE A 127 -20.72 -8.97 -0.88
N GLY A 128 -20.40 -9.40 0.35
CA GLY A 128 -19.16 -10.12 0.67
C GLY A 128 -19.00 -11.45 -0.11
N VAL A 129 -20.07 -12.23 -0.27
CA VAL A 129 -20.07 -13.45 -1.09
C VAL A 129 -19.82 -13.12 -2.55
N ASN A 130 -20.51 -12.10 -3.08
CA ASN A 130 -20.42 -11.75 -4.50
C ASN A 130 -19.13 -10.99 -4.87
N LEU A 131 -18.43 -10.40 -3.90
CA LEU A 131 -17.07 -9.88 -4.04
C LEU A 131 -16.01 -10.99 -4.19
N ARG A 132 -16.36 -12.26 -3.93
CA ARG A 132 -15.49 -13.42 -4.21
C ARG A 132 -15.84 -14.10 -5.54
N ASN A 133 -16.98 -13.76 -6.14
CA ASN A 133 -17.47 -14.36 -7.36
C ASN A 133 -16.70 -13.83 -8.58
N GLN A 134 -15.87 -14.67 -9.20
CA GLN A 134 -14.97 -14.27 -10.29
C GLN A 134 -15.68 -13.64 -11.51
N TYR A 135 -16.95 -13.98 -11.76
CA TYR A 135 -17.69 -13.52 -12.93
C TYR A 135 -18.25 -12.10 -12.79
N ILE A 136 -18.66 -11.71 -11.58
CA ILE A 136 -19.31 -10.42 -11.32
C ILE A 136 -18.55 -9.53 -10.35
N LYS A 137 -17.45 -10.01 -9.74
CA LYS A 137 -16.65 -9.29 -8.73
C LYS A 137 -16.40 -7.83 -9.11
N LYS A 138 -15.87 -7.56 -10.30
CA LYS A 138 -15.57 -6.19 -10.75
C LYS A 138 -16.79 -5.28 -10.77
N LYS A 139 -17.95 -5.81 -11.17
CA LYS A 139 -19.21 -5.04 -11.18
C LYS A 139 -19.71 -4.81 -9.75
N VAL A 140 -19.57 -5.80 -8.86
CA VAL A 140 -19.97 -5.70 -7.46
C VAL A 140 -19.06 -4.73 -6.70
N ILE A 141 -17.76 -4.72 -6.97
CA ILE A 141 -16.80 -3.74 -6.45
C ILE A 141 -17.30 -2.32 -6.72
N ARG A 142 -17.70 -2.01 -7.96
CA ARG A 142 -18.29 -0.70 -8.31
C ARG A 142 -19.58 -0.36 -7.59
N LEU A 143 -20.38 -1.36 -7.18
CA LEU A 143 -21.57 -1.11 -6.37
C LEU A 143 -21.18 -0.74 -4.94
N VAL A 144 -20.20 -1.45 -4.37
CA VAL A 144 -19.67 -1.18 -3.02
C VAL A 144 -19.01 0.19 -2.97
N GLU A 145 -18.19 0.54 -3.97
CA GLU A 145 -17.59 1.88 -4.10
C GLU A 145 -18.64 2.99 -3.98
N LYS A 146 -19.75 2.87 -4.73
CA LYS A 146 -20.83 3.87 -4.69
C LYS A 146 -21.54 3.96 -3.34
N LEU A 147 -21.59 2.86 -2.58
CA LEU A 147 -22.14 2.88 -1.21
C LEU A 147 -21.18 3.60 -0.26
N LEU A 148 -19.88 3.29 -0.35
CA LEU A 148 -18.83 3.93 0.45
C LEU A 148 -18.72 5.43 0.17
N GLU A 149 -18.76 5.85 -1.09
CA GLU A 149 -18.77 7.27 -1.50
C GLU A 149 -19.98 8.05 -0.94
N LYS A 150 -21.06 7.35 -0.57
CA LYS A 150 -22.26 7.94 0.06
C LYS A 150 -22.31 7.74 1.58
N GLY A 151 -21.27 7.16 2.19
CA GLY A 151 -21.21 6.86 3.62
C GLY A 151 -22.17 5.74 4.07
N VAL A 152 -22.78 5.00 3.14
CA VAL A 152 -23.80 4.01 3.47
C VAL A 152 -23.15 2.68 3.82
N LEU A 153 -23.42 2.19 5.04
CA LEU A 153 -22.81 0.98 5.59
C LEU A 153 -21.26 1.01 5.56
N PHE A 154 -20.68 2.20 5.74
CA PHE A 154 -19.25 2.43 5.50
C PHE A 154 -18.37 1.45 6.29
N VAL A 155 -18.52 1.42 7.63
CA VAL A 155 -17.73 0.57 8.53
C VAL A 155 -17.86 -0.91 8.15
N ASP A 156 -19.05 -1.37 7.79
CA ASP A 156 -19.28 -2.79 7.45
C ASP A 156 -18.69 -3.18 6.08
N LEU A 157 -18.70 -2.26 5.12
CA LEU A 157 -18.31 -2.53 3.73
C LEU A 157 -16.83 -2.22 3.45
N ILE A 158 -16.22 -1.28 4.17
CA ILE A 158 -14.85 -0.84 3.90
C ILE A 158 -13.85 -1.98 4.09
N HIS A 159 -14.00 -2.82 5.12
CA HIS A 159 -13.16 -4.00 5.31
C HIS A 159 -13.29 -4.99 4.14
N LEU A 160 -14.50 -5.18 3.58
CA LEU A 160 -14.69 -6.04 2.42
C LEU A 160 -14.03 -5.47 1.16
N PHE A 161 -14.01 -4.15 1.03
CA PHE A 161 -13.37 -3.42 -0.05
C PHE A 161 -11.84 -3.48 0.06
N ILE A 162 -11.27 -3.22 1.25
CA ILE A 162 -9.83 -3.33 1.53
C ILE A 162 -9.31 -4.75 1.26
N ASN A 163 -10.08 -5.78 1.60
CA ASN A 163 -9.75 -7.17 1.28
C ASN A 163 -9.54 -7.44 -0.22
N LYS A 164 -9.95 -6.54 -1.12
CA LYS A 164 -9.69 -6.63 -2.56
C LYS A 164 -8.27 -6.15 -2.95
N LEU A 165 -7.48 -5.57 -2.04
CA LEU A 165 -6.09 -5.20 -2.31
C LEU A 165 -5.22 -6.40 -2.71
N GLY A 166 -5.52 -7.60 -2.17
CA GLY A 166 -4.84 -8.85 -2.51
C GLY A 166 -5.19 -9.45 -3.88
N ASP A 167 -6.05 -8.81 -4.66
CA ASP A 167 -6.45 -9.30 -5.98
C ASP A 167 -5.39 -9.02 -7.08
N LYS A 168 -5.78 -9.26 -8.35
CA LYS A 168 -4.97 -8.91 -9.52
C LYS A 168 -4.74 -7.40 -9.60
N LYS A 169 -3.61 -7.03 -10.23
CA LYS A 169 -3.08 -5.65 -10.29
C LYS A 169 -4.13 -4.61 -10.72
N ASP A 170 -4.95 -4.93 -11.71
CA ASP A 170 -6.02 -4.07 -12.21
C ASP A 170 -7.10 -3.76 -11.16
N THR A 171 -7.44 -4.76 -10.35
CA THR A 171 -8.39 -4.61 -9.25
C THR A 171 -7.75 -3.86 -8.09
N THR A 172 -6.52 -4.22 -7.72
CA THR A 172 -5.75 -3.56 -6.66
C THR A 172 -5.57 -2.06 -6.93
N SER A 173 -5.16 -1.68 -8.13
CA SER A 173 -4.97 -0.27 -8.50
C SER A 173 -6.26 0.53 -8.34
N ASN A 174 -7.38 0.01 -8.86
CA ASN A 174 -8.68 0.67 -8.71
C ASN A 174 -9.10 0.81 -7.23
N VAL A 175 -8.82 -0.19 -6.40
CA VAL A 175 -9.11 -0.13 -4.95
C VAL A 175 -8.25 0.95 -4.28
N ILE A 176 -6.96 1.02 -4.58
CA ILE A 176 -6.04 2.04 -4.05
C ILE A 176 -6.51 3.44 -4.42
N ASP A 177 -6.81 3.68 -5.70
CA ASP A 177 -7.24 4.99 -6.19
C ASP A 177 -8.52 5.46 -5.47
N LYS A 178 -9.44 4.52 -5.21
CA LYS A 178 -10.67 4.81 -4.47
C LYS A 178 -10.45 4.97 -2.97
N LEU A 179 -9.56 4.19 -2.35
CA LEU A 179 -9.21 4.37 -0.95
C LEU A 179 -8.57 5.75 -0.72
N HIS A 180 -7.72 6.25 -1.63
CA HIS A 180 -7.18 7.60 -1.53
C HIS A 180 -8.27 8.68 -1.51
N LEU A 181 -9.36 8.50 -2.27
CA LEU A 181 -10.48 9.44 -2.27
C LEU A 181 -11.36 9.34 -1.01
N LEU A 182 -11.47 8.14 -0.44
CA LEU A 182 -12.27 7.89 0.76
C LEU A 182 -11.51 8.18 2.07
N PHE A 183 -10.19 8.28 2.00
CA PHE A 183 -9.32 8.48 3.15
C PHE A 183 -9.63 9.78 3.92
N PRO A 184 -9.73 10.96 3.25
CA PRO A 184 -10.15 12.18 3.92
C PRO A 184 -11.55 12.00 4.54
N GLY A 185 -11.66 12.24 5.85
CA GLY A 185 -12.90 12.08 6.61
C GLY A 185 -13.20 10.67 7.12
N ASN A 186 -12.39 9.66 6.79
CA ASN A 186 -12.55 8.29 7.32
C ASN A 186 -11.20 7.65 7.71
N GLU A 187 -10.20 8.47 8.07
CA GLU A 187 -8.82 8.04 8.27
C GLU A 187 -8.70 6.84 9.22
N GLU A 188 -9.26 6.94 10.43
CA GLU A 188 -9.13 5.91 11.46
C GLU A 188 -9.69 4.56 11.01
N THR A 189 -10.91 4.54 10.48
CA THR A 189 -11.55 3.30 10.03
C THR A 189 -10.79 2.64 8.87
N ILE A 190 -10.23 3.45 7.96
CA ILE A 190 -9.42 2.93 6.86
C ILE A 190 -8.07 2.42 7.38
N LEU A 191 -7.42 3.14 8.29
CA LEU A 191 -6.17 2.72 8.92
C LEU A 191 -6.35 1.39 9.65
N ASP A 192 -7.38 1.25 10.49
CA ASP A 192 -7.73 0.01 11.17
C ASP A 192 -7.97 -1.13 10.17
N GLY A 193 -8.75 -0.87 9.12
CA GLY A 193 -9.06 -1.89 8.13
C GLY A 193 -7.85 -2.35 7.31
N VAL A 194 -6.90 -1.44 7.05
CA VAL A 194 -5.67 -1.73 6.31
C VAL A 194 -4.66 -2.46 7.21
N GLU A 195 -4.54 -2.07 8.48
CA GLU A 195 -3.76 -2.78 9.50
C GLU A 195 -4.26 -4.23 9.65
N ASP A 196 -5.56 -4.42 9.80
CA ASP A 196 -6.23 -5.72 9.85
C ASP A 196 -5.89 -6.59 8.63
N PHE A 197 -5.94 -5.98 7.44
CA PHE A 197 -5.61 -6.68 6.20
C PHE A 197 -4.12 -7.06 6.14
N TYR A 198 -3.23 -6.20 6.61
CA TYR A 198 -1.79 -6.48 6.68
C TYR A 198 -1.52 -7.74 7.52
N PHE A 199 -2.06 -7.80 8.75
CA PHE A 199 -1.81 -8.91 9.67
C PHE A 199 -2.51 -10.21 9.27
N LYS A 200 -3.65 -10.14 8.55
CA LYS A 200 -4.33 -11.33 8.02
C LYS A 200 -3.63 -11.95 6.80
N ASN A 201 -2.67 -11.27 6.17
CA ASN A 201 -2.04 -11.70 4.93
C ASN A 201 -0.51 -11.76 5.03
N ASP A 202 0.05 -12.96 4.86
CA ASP A 202 1.52 -13.17 4.94
C ASP A 202 2.25 -13.01 3.60
N LEU A 203 1.51 -12.88 2.49
CA LEU A 203 2.10 -12.73 1.17
C LEU A 203 2.81 -11.38 1.05
N PHE A 204 4.10 -11.41 0.68
CA PHE A 204 4.91 -10.21 0.42
C PHE A 204 4.18 -9.18 -0.45
N ARG A 205 3.57 -9.63 -1.56
CA ARG A 205 2.83 -8.75 -2.47
C ARG A 205 1.70 -7.98 -1.78
N SER A 206 0.93 -8.65 -0.92
CA SER A 206 -0.18 -8.03 -0.19
C SER A 206 0.34 -7.00 0.82
N ARG A 207 1.36 -7.38 1.60
CA ARG A 207 1.99 -6.51 2.59
C ARG A 207 2.66 -5.28 1.96
N HIS A 208 3.37 -5.45 0.86
CA HIS A 208 4.00 -4.36 0.12
C HIS A 208 2.96 -3.40 -0.46
N VAL A 209 1.86 -3.91 -1.04
CA VAL A 209 0.77 -3.05 -1.54
C VAL A 209 0.21 -2.16 -0.43
N VAL A 210 0.01 -2.72 0.76
CA VAL A 210 -0.48 -1.98 1.93
C VAL A 210 0.52 -0.92 2.37
N LEU A 211 1.78 -1.29 2.63
CA LEU A 211 2.77 -0.36 3.12
C LEU A 211 3.05 0.77 2.13
N LYS A 212 3.06 0.45 0.83
CA LYS A 212 3.19 1.44 -0.24
C LYS A 212 1.99 2.38 -0.34
N PHE A 213 0.79 1.90 -0.03
CA PHE A 213 -0.39 2.75 0.07
C PHE A 213 -0.25 3.68 1.28
N LEU A 214 -0.01 3.12 2.47
CA LEU A 214 0.12 3.86 3.72
C LEU A 214 1.25 4.91 3.67
N SER A 215 2.42 4.58 3.12
CA SER A 215 3.58 5.49 3.06
C SER A 215 3.36 6.72 2.16
N LYS A 216 2.32 6.69 1.33
CA LYS A 216 1.92 7.78 0.43
C LYS A 216 0.76 8.63 0.96
N LEU A 217 0.15 8.23 2.06
CA LEU A 217 -0.93 9.02 2.66
C LEU A 217 -0.33 10.20 3.43
N ASP A 218 -1.02 11.33 3.33
CA ASP A 218 -0.82 12.47 4.21
C ASP A 218 -1.91 12.38 5.28
N CYS A 219 -1.55 11.90 6.47
CA CYS A 219 -2.49 11.67 7.55
C CYS A 219 -2.63 12.92 8.43
N GLU A 220 -3.86 13.38 8.66
CA GLU A 220 -4.14 14.41 9.66
C GLU A 220 -3.95 13.83 11.07
N ASN A 221 -4.47 12.62 11.32
CA ASN A 221 -4.24 11.89 12.57
C ASN A 221 -2.89 11.16 12.57
N LYS A 222 -1.82 11.92 12.76
CA LYS A 222 -0.44 11.40 12.83
C LYS A 222 -0.25 10.34 13.91
N ARG A 223 -0.94 10.47 15.05
CA ARG A 223 -0.83 9.53 16.17
C ARG A 223 -1.32 8.15 15.77
N LYS A 224 -2.53 8.05 15.23
CA LYS A 224 -3.08 6.76 14.79
C LYS A 224 -2.25 6.16 13.66
N ALA A 225 -1.80 6.97 12.71
CA ALA A 225 -0.91 6.51 11.64
C ALA A 225 0.41 5.95 12.20
N PHE A 226 1.02 6.65 13.15
CA PHE A 226 2.23 6.18 13.85
C PHE A 226 2.00 4.85 14.56
N GLU A 227 0.90 4.71 15.32
CA GLU A 227 0.54 3.48 16.01
C GLU A 227 0.48 2.28 15.04
N VAL A 228 -0.17 2.44 13.89
CA VAL A 228 -0.25 1.38 12.86
C VAL A 228 1.14 0.97 12.37
N PHE A 229 1.99 1.93 11.99
CA PHE A 229 3.34 1.61 11.55
C PHE A 229 4.18 1.00 12.67
N ASN A 230 4.05 1.47 13.90
CA ASN A 230 4.79 0.95 15.05
C ASN A 230 4.34 -0.49 15.40
N ASN A 231 3.05 -0.81 15.28
CA ASN A 231 2.52 -2.16 15.42
C ASN A 231 3.07 -3.08 14.33
N ILE A 232 3.08 -2.64 13.07
CA ILE A 232 3.67 -3.42 11.97
C ILE A 232 5.17 -3.67 12.20
N LEU A 233 5.89 -2.66 12.71
CA LEU A 233 7.31 -2.80 13.03
C LEU A 233 7.55 -3.80 14.16
N ARG A 234 6.70 -3.81 15.20
CA ARG A 234 6.80 -4.74 16.33
C ARG A 234 6.81 -6.19 15.87
N ASP A 235 5.92 -6.52 14.94
CA ASP A 235 5.69 -7.87 14.43
C ASP A 235 6.38 -8.10 13.07
N PHE A 236 7.39 -7.28 12.75
CA PHE A 236 8.09 -7.35 11.47
C PHE A 236 8.92 -8.63 11.35
N ASN A 237 8.62 -9.44 10.33
CA ASN A 237 9.31 -10.70 10.07
C ASN A 237 10.63 -10.47 9.32
N GLU A 238 11.75 -10.72 10.00
CA GLU A 238 13.10 -10.62 9.41
C GLU A 238 13.53 -11.87 8.63
N ASN A 239 12.83 -13.00 8.80
CA ASN A 239 13.12 -14.29 8.16
C ASN A 239 12.54 -14.39 6.73
N ILE A 240 12.56 -13.28 5.99
CA ILE A 240 12.14 -13.21 4.58
C ILE A 240 13.34 -12.87 3.70
N PRO A 241 13.30 -13.15 2.38
CA PRO A 241 14.39 -12.80 1.47
C PRO A 241 14.80 -11.33 1.60
N GLU A 242 16.10 -11.06 1.60
CA GLU A 242 16.65 -9.74 1.90
C GLU A 242 16.08 -8.62 1.01
N GLU A 243 15.90 -8.88 -0.28
CA GLU A 243 15.29 -7.91 -1.20
C GLU A 243 13.86 -7.53 -0.78
N HIS A 244 13.04 -8.52 -0.42
CA HIS A 244 11.68 -8.31 0.05
C HIS A 244 11.67 -7.59 1.40
N ARG A 245 12.56 -7.98 2.31
CA ARG A 245 12.74 -7.34 3.61
C ARG A 245 13.03 -5.85 3.44
N ASN A 246 13.98 -5.52 2.57
CA ASN A 246 14.41 -4.15 2.38
C ASN A 246 13.29 -3.31 1.74
N ILE A 247 12.52 -3.84 0.78
CA ILE A 247 11.38 -3.12 0.21
C ILE A 247 10.32 -2.80 1.27
N LEU A 248 9.90 -3.79 2.07
CA LEU A 248 8.90 -3.56 3.11
C LEU A 248 9.40 -2.60 4.19
N LEU A 249 10.66 -2.75 4.59
CA LEU A 249 11.28 -1.92 5.61
C LEU A 249 11.43 -0.46 5.15
N GLU A 250 11.72 -0.21 3.87
CA GLU A 250 11.77 1.15 3.32
C GLU A 250 10.40 1.83 3.48
N ASP A 251 9.32 1.19 3.00
CA ASP A 251 7.98 1.78 3.09
C ASP A 251 7.54 2.01 4.54
N LEU A 252 7.90 1.08 5.44
CA LEU A 252 7.63 1.17 6.88
C LEU A 252 8.36 2.36 7.53
N ILE A 253 9.66 2.50 7.27
CA ILE A 253 10.48 3.58 7.83
C ILE A 253 10.05 4.95 7.27
N ILE A 254 9.68 5.03 5.98
CA ILE A 254 9.10 6.26 5.41
C ILE A 254 7.82 6.62 6.17
N GLY A 255 6.93 5.64 6.37
CA GLY A 255 5.69 5.81 7.10
C GLY A 255 5.88 6.34 8.52
N LEU A 256 6.78 5.71 9.29
CA LEU A 256 7.17 6.15 10.63
C LEU A 256 7.74 7.57 10.61
N GLY A 257 8.74 7.81 9.75
CA GLY A 257 9.45 9.09 9.70
C GLY A 257 8.55 10.28 9.29
N LYS A 258 7.52 10.06 8.48
CA LYS A 258 6.53 11.09 8.11
C LYS A 258 5.54 11.40 9.23
N ASN A 259 5.17 10.37 10.00
CA ASN A 259 4.12 10.45 11.02
C ASN A 259 4.70 10.45 12.44
N MET A 260 5.95 10.87 12.62
CA MET A 260 6.58 10.88 13.94
C MET A 260 5.76 11.68 14.97
N THR A 261 5.67 11.10 16.15
CA THR A 261 5.08 11.69 17.36
C THR A 261 6.07 11.56 18.52
N ASP A 262 5.70 12.02 19.71
CA ASP A 262 6.51 11.87 20.93
C ASP A 262 6.51 10.43 21.48
N GLU A 263 5.81 9.50 20.82
CA GLU A 263 5.71 8.10 21.24
C GLU A 263 6.98 7.30 20.93
N LYS A 264 7.21 6.25 21.73
CA LYS A 264 8.39 5.38 21.58
C LYS A 264 8.20 4.38 20.45
N VAL A 265 9.23 4.24 19.64
CA VAL A 265 9.33 3.21 18.61
C VAL A 265 9.79 1.88 19.22
N CYS A 266 9.10 0.79 18.91
CA CYS A 266 9.29 -0.49 19.57
C CYS A 266 10.61 -1.22 19.23
N ARG A 267 10.98 -1.27 17.95
CA ARG A 267 12.13 -2.04 17.45
C ARG A 267 13.18 -1.15 16.79
N MET A 268 13.80 -0.32 17.62
CA MET A 268 14.88 0.59 17.20
C MET A 268 16.08 -0.16 16.61
N ASP A 269 16.33 -1.38 17.05
CA ASP A 269 17.38 -2.27 16.55
C ASP A 269 17.31 -2.52 15.04
N ILE A 270 16.09 -2.63 14.47
CA ILE A 270 15.91 -2.79 13.02
C ILE A 270 16.27 -1.48 12.30
N ILE A 271 15.77 -0.35 12.82
CA ILE A 271 15.95 0.96 12.20
C ILE A 271 17.44 1.31 12.15
N ARG A 272 18.20 1.00 13.21
CA ARG A 272 19.65 1.20 13.28
C ARG A 272 20.44 0.43 12.21
N LYS A 273 19.88 -0.63 11.65
CA LYS A 273 20.50 -1.43 10.58
C LYS A 273 20.02 -1.03 9.18
N ALA A 274 18.99 -0.19 9.08
CA ALA A 274 18.33 0.14 7.82
C ALA A 274 19.10 1.23 7.03
N VAL A 275 20.22 0.85 6.44
CA VAL A 275 21.09 1.75 5.65
C VAL A 275 21.16 1.37 4.16
N HIS A 276 20.19 0.59 3.68
CA HIS A 276 20.25 0.00 2.33
C HIS A 276 19.87 0.99 1.21
N THR A 277 19.07 2.01 1.51
CA THR A 277 18.59 3.01 0.54
C THR A 277 18.64 4.42 1.11
N GLU A 278 18.66 5.44 0.23
CA GLU A 278 18.65 6.85 0.66
C GLU A 278 17.45 7.20 1.54
N LYS A 279 16.27 6.61 1.27
CA LYS A 279 15.05 6.89 2.02
C LYS A 279 15.06 6.25 3.39
N MET A 280 15.55 5.01 3.50
CA MET A 280 15.75 4.37 4.80
C MET A 280 16.72 5.18 5.66
N ILE A 281 17.83 5.64 5.07
CA ILE A 281 18.80 6.47 5.78
C ILE A 281 18.15 7.75 6.26
N PHE A 282 17.49 8.49 5.36
CA PHE A 282 16.92 9.79 5.67
C PHE A 282 15.79 9.72 6.70
N TYR A 283 14.78 8.88 6.47
CA TYR A 283 13.66 8.76 7.40
C TYR A 283 14.05 8.00 8.67
N GLY A 284 14.95 7.01 8.58
CA GLY A 284 15.54 6.35 9.74
C GLY A 284 16.29 7.34 10.63
N SER A 285 17.07 8.26 10.03
CA SER A 285 17.71 9.36 10.77
C SER A 285 16.68 10.21 11.51
N LYS A 286 15.56 10.58 10.87
CA LYS A 286 14.48 11.36 11.50
C LYS A 286 13.88 10.63 12.70
N VAL A 287 13.60 9.33 12.55
CA VAL A 287 13.07 8.50 13.63
C VAL A 287 14.05 8.42 14.81
N LEU A 288 15.32 8.08 14.54
CA LEU A 288 16.36 7.94 15.57
C LEU A 288 16.64 9.27 16.29
N SER A 289 16.68 10.39 15.54
CA SER A 289 16.85 11.75 16.08
C SER A 289 15.75 12.07 17.08
N ASN A 290 14.50 11.85 16.68
CA ASN A 290 13.34 12.20 17.50
C ASN A 290 13.28 11.36 18.78
N CYS A 291 13.69 10.09 18.69
CA CYS A 291 13.76 9.19 19.84
C CYS A 291 15.00 9.41 20.73
N LYS A 292 15.91 10.32 20.36
CA LYS A 292 17.19 10.56 21.05
C LYS A 292 17.99 9.26 21.25
N ASP A 293 18.08 8.45 20.20
CA ASP A 293 18.71 7.14 20.26
C ASP A 293 20.22 7.24 20.56
N SER A 294 20.72 6.44 21.51
CA SER A 294 22.13 6.47 21.93
C SER A 294 23.11 5.96 20.86
N GLU A 295 22.65 5.17 19.90
CA GLU A 295 23.48 4.60 18.82
C GLU A 295 23.35 5.40 17.51
N MET A 296 22.77 6.60 17.56
CA MET A 296 22.56 7.47 16.40
C MET A 296 23.86 7.78 15.65
N ILE A 297 24.96 8.02 16.38
CA ILE A 297 26.28 8.27 15.79
C ILE A 297 26.77 7.04 15.00
N LEU A 298 26.58 5.83 15.53
CA LEU A 298 26.94 4.59 14.84
C LEU A 298 26.10 4.41 13.56
N PHE A 299 24.80 4.71 13.63
CA PHE A 299 23.94 4.71 12.45
C PHE A 299 24.46 5.66 11.37
N PHE A 300 24.85 6.89 11.72
CA PHE A 300 25.44 7.82 10.76
C PHE A 300 26.76 7.35 10.18
N LYS A 301 27.65 6.74 10.97
CA LYS A 301 28.88 6.12 10.43
C LYS A 301 28.54 5.11 9.33
N ASN A 302 27.56 4.24 9.59
CA ASN A 302 27.14 3.21 8.63
C ASN A 302 26.46 3.82 7.39
N ALA A 303 25.58 4.80 7.58
CA ALA A 303 24.90 5.52 6.51
C ALA A 303 25.89 6.21 5.56
N ILE A 304 26.89 6.92 6.11
CA ILE A 304 27.92 7.62 5.32
C ILE A 304 28.78 6.61 4.57
N ARG A 305 29.23 5.52 5.22
CA ARG A 305 30.00 4.43 4.58
C ARG A 305 29.27 3.72 3.44
N SER A 306 27.94 3.72 3.46
CA SER A 306 27.14 3.09 2.41
C SER A 306 27.21 3.81 1.06
N TYR A 307 27.63 5.09 1.06
CA TYR A 307 27.58 6.00 -0.08
C TYR A 307 26.19 6.22 -0.70
N LYS A 308 25.11 5.69 -0.10
CA LYS A 308 23.75 5.74 -0.67
C LYS A 308 23.12 7.13 -0.70
N MET A 309 23.59 8.05 0.14
CA MET A 309 23.14 9.44 0.16
C MET A 309 23.83 10.32 -0.88
N ARG A 310 24.80 9.79 -1.63
CA ARG A 310 25.52 10.55 -2.66
C ARG A 310 24.53 11.01 -3.74
N ASN A 311 24.53 12.31 -4.03
CA ASN A 311 23.61 12.97 -4.97
C ASN A 311 22.12 12.87 -4.60
N SER A 312 21.79 12.47 -3.36
CA SER A 312 20.41 12.45 -2.91
C SER A 312 19.90 13.87 -2.71
N LYS A 313 18.64 14.12 -3.10
CA LYS A 313 17.94 15.37 -2.75
C LYS A 313 17.77 15.56 -1.24
N HIS A 314 17.87 14.48 -0.48
CA HIS A 314 17.75 14.48 0.98
C HIS A 314 19.08 14.77 1.70
N LEU A 315 20.17 14.88 0.95
CA LEU A 315 21.52 15.06 1.49
C LEU A 315 21.67 16.32 2.38
N PRO A 316 21.15 17.50 2.03
CA PRO A 316 21.32 18.70 2.87
C PRO A 316 20.67 18.54 4.24
N GLU A 317 19.40 18.10 4.27
CA GLU A 317 18.68 17.84 5.52
C GLU A 317 19.33 16.70 6.32
N PHE A 318 19.86 15.67 5.66
CA PHE A 318 20.60 14.59 6.32
C PHE A 318 21.85 15.12 7.02
N LEU A 319 22.65 15.94 6.35
CA LEU A 319 23.84 16.54 6.95
C LEU A 319 23.50 17.49 8.08
N ASN A 320 22.38 18.21 8.02
CA ASN A 320 21.89 18.99 9.15
C ASN A 320 21.53 18.12 10.36
N MET A 321 20.99 16.92 10.15
CA MET A 321 20.74 15.96 11.24
C MET A 321 22.04 15.40 11.81
N VAL A 322 23.02 15.08 10.95
CA VAL A 322 24.37 14.67 11.37
C VAL A 322 25.00 15.78 12.21
N HIS A 323 24.99 17.01 11.73
CA HIS A 323 25.53 18.16 12.43
C HIS A 323 24.93 18.28 13.84
N LYS A 324 23.59 18.33 13.96
CA LYS A 324 22.90 18.44 15.26
C LYS A 324 23.26 17.32 16.24
N ALA A 325 23.40 16.08 15.76
CA ALA A 325 23.75 14.96 16.63
C ALA A 325 25.20 15.01 17.09
N VAL A 326 26.10 15.50 16.22
CA VAL A 326 27.53 15.56 16.48
C VAL A 326 27.88 16.77 17.34
N SER A 327 27.15 17.89 17.24
CA SER A 327 27.30 19.02 18.16
C SER A 327 26.99 18.62 19.62
N ALA A 328 26.25 17.53 19.83
CA ALA A 328 26.01 16.95 21.15
C ALA A 328 27.08 15.92 21.58
N ASP A 329 27.99 15.53 20.69
CA ASP A 329 29.07 14.57 20.94
C ASP A 329 30.42 15.31 20.99
N GLU A 330 31.01 15.41 22.18
CA GLU A 330 32.27 16.14 22.41
C GLU A 330 33.52 15.42 21.84
N LYS A 331 33.35 14.31 21.12
CA LYS A 331 34.45 13.48 20.63
C LYS A 331 34.93 13.87 19.23
N ILE A 332 36.22 14.14 19.10
CA ILE A 332 36.88 14.41 17.81
C ILE A 332 36.84 13.21 16.83
N GLU A 333 36.71 11.98 17.33
CA GLU A 333 36.79 10.77 16.50
C GLU A 333 35.76 10.74 15.37
N PHE A 334 34.53 11.21 15.62
CA PHE A 334 33.50 11.24 14.58
C PHE A 334 33.81 12.29 13.51
N HIS A 335 34.30 13.47 13.92
CA HIS A 335 34.71 14.52 13.00
C HIS A 335 35.85 14.09 12.09
N LYS A 336 36.85 13.40 12.66
CA LYS A 336 37.93 12.79 11.88
C LYS A 336 37.38 11.79 10.86
N PHE A 337 36.46 10.93 11.26
CA PHE A 337 35.79 10.01 10.35
C PHE A 337 35.03 10.73 9.23
N LEU A 338 34.35 11.86 9.51
CA LEU A 338 33.67 12.66 8.49
C LEU A 338 34.66 13.21 7.45
N LEU A 339 35.78 13.79 7.89
CA LEU A 339 36.83 14.33 7.03
C LEU A 339 37.51 13.25 6.18
N ASP A 340 37.79 12.09 6.78
CA ASP A 340 38.39 10.97 6.06
C ASP A 340 37.46 10.45 4.95
N THR A 341 36.14 10.43 5.22
CA THR A 341 35.16 9.90 4.26
C THR A 341 34.74 10.93 3.21
N SER A 342 34.88 12.24 3.49
CA SER A 342 34.47 13.31 2.56
C SER A 342 35.31 13.38 1.28
N LEU A 343 36.53 12.83 1.29
CA LEU A 343 37.45 12.83 0.14
C LEU A 343 36.85 12.22 -1.14
N LEU A 344 35.81 11.40 -1.02
CA LEU A 344 35.17 10.70 -2.14
C LEU A 344 33.88 11.39 -2.65
N TYR A 345 33.56 12.58 -2.14
CA TYR A 345 32.28 13.27 -2.37
C TYR A 345 32.43 14.56 -3.18
N THR A 346 31.29 15.19 -3.48
CA THR A 346 31.23 16.45 -4.23
C THR A 346 31.72 17.62 -3.36
N PRO A 347 32.15 18.75 -3.97
CA PRO A 347 32.61 19.92 -3.24
C PRO A 347 31.61 20.41 -2.18
N GLU A 348 30.31 20.42 -2.48
CA GLU A 348 29.26 20.88 -1.57
C GLU A 348 29.19 20.04 -0.29
N TYR A 349 29.35 18.71 -0.43
CA TYR A 349 29.43 17.80 0.71
C TYR A 349 30.68 18.09 1.55
N ILE A 350 31.84 18.21 0.90
CA ILE A 350 33.10 18.47 1.58
C ILE A 350 33.01 19.78 2.38
N ILE A 351 32.50 20.83 1.76
CA ILE A 351 32.29 22.14 2.40
C ILE A 351 31.37 22.01 3.61
N SER A 352 30.27 21.26 3.50
CA SER A 352 29.37 20.99 4.63
C SER A 352 30.11 20.35 5.81
N ILE A 353 30.97 19.36 5.55
CA ILE A 353 31.77 18.71 6.59
C ILE A 353 32.78 19.67 7.21
N LEU A 354 33.42 20.54 6.41
CA LEU A 354 34.34 21.57 6.90
C LEU A 354 33.62 22.57 7.81
N ILE A 355 32.39 22.99 7.47
CA ILE A 355 31.56 23.85 8.31
C ILE A 355 31.23 23.16 9.63
N ILE A 356 30.78 21.89 9.61
CA ILE A 356 30.52 21.10 10.83
C ILE A 356 31.77 21.05 11.72
N CYS A 357 32.96 20.82 11.15
CA CYS A 357 34.20 20.77 11.90
C CYS A 357 34.61 22.14 12.48
N SER A 358 34.38 23.23 11.75
CA SER A 358 34.61 24.59 12.23
C SER A 358 33.71 24.94 13.42
N GLU A 359 32.43 24.56 13.37
CA GLU A 359 31.50 24.78 14.49
C GLU A 359 31.87 23.95 15.72
N ALA A 360 32.25 22.69 15.52
CA ALA A 360 32.76 21.83 16.58
C ALA A 360 33.99 22.43 17.26
N ARG A 361 34.88 23.07 16.50
CA ARG A 361 36.02 23.79 17.07
C ARG A 361 35.60 25.00 17.89
N LYS A 362 34.65 25.80 17.41
CA LYS A 362 34.11 26.93 18.21
C LYS A 362 33.53 26.46 19.54
N ALA A 363 33.02 25.22 19.61
CA ALA A 363 32.55 24.57 20.82
C ALA A 363 33.66 23.98 21.71
N GLY A 364 34.94 24.11 21.33
CA GLY A 364 36.10 23.71 22.14
C GLY A 364 36.79 22.40 21.72
N ILE A 365 36.36 21.76 20.63
CA ILE A 365 37.02 20.54 20.12
C ILE A 365 38.31 20.92 19.39
N SER A 366 39.45 20.39 19.82
CA SER A 366 40.78 20.66 19.25
C SER A 366 41.41 19.41 18.61
N GLY A 367 42.47 19.58 17.80
CA GLY A 367 43.23 18.49 17.19
C GLY A 367 42.95 18.20 15.70
N PHE A 368 42.25 19.11 15.03
CA PHE A 368 41.94 19.03 13.60
C PHE A 368 43.15 19.26 12.68
N ASP A 369 44.11 20.06 13.12
CA ASP A 369 45.38 20.40 12.44
C ASP A 369 46.26 19.16 12.12
N ASN A 370 46.08 18.11 12.92
CA ASN A 370 46.79 16.84 12.80
C ASN A 370 46.06 15.81 11.92
N ILE A 371 44.92 16.17 11.31
CA ILE A 371 44.14 15.26 10.48
C ILE A 371 44.69 15.27 9.04
N HIS A 372 45.20 14.11 8.59
CA HIS A 372 45.80 13.96 7.26
C HIS A 372 44.83 14.33 6.13
N SER A 373 43.57 13.91 6.22
CA SER A 373 42.54 14.20 5.21
C SER A 373 42.30 15.69 5.02
N LEU A 374 42.42 16.50 6.09
CA LEU A 374 42.31 17.96 5.98
C LEU A 374 43.45 18.56 5.16
N ARG A 375 44.67 18.03 5.29
CA ARG A 375 45.83 18.44 4.47
C ARG A 375 45.68 18.06 3.00
N ILE A 376 45.03 16.93 2.72
CA ILE A 376 44.67 16.56 1.34
C ILE A 376 43.64 17.55 0.78
N LEU A 377 42.61 17.90 1.56
CA LEU A 377 41.59 18.87 1.14
C LEU A 377 42.16 20.28 0.89
N ALA A 378 43.23 20.66 1.59
CA ALA A 378 43.95 21.90 1.32
C ALA A 378 44.66 21.93 -0.06
N LEU A 379 44.73 20.80 -0.76
CA LEU A 379 45.24 20.69 -2.14
C LEU A 379 44.12 20.38 -3.15
N HIS A 380 42.87 20.56 -2.76
CA HIS A 380 41.72 20.24 -3.60
C HIS A 380 41.61 21.20 -4.79
N HIS A 381 41.09 20.69 -5.91
CA HIS A 381 40.95 21.43 -7.17
C HIS A 381 39.89 22.55 -7.11
N ASN A 382 38.92 22.43 -6.20
CA ASN A 382 37.92 23.47 -5.95
C ASN A 382 38.45 24.50 -4.94
N ASP A 383 38.43 25.78 -5.32
CA ASP A 383 39.03 26.88 -4.55
C ASP A 383 38.33 27.10 -3.21
N ALA A 384 37.00 26.96 -3.13
CA ALA A 384 36.28 27.07 -1.86
C ALA A 384 36.66 25.94 -0.89
N VAL A 385 36.77 24.70 -1.37
CA VAL A 385 37.25 23.58 -0.53
C VAL A 385 38.66 23.85 -0.01
N ARG A 386 39.56 24.28 -0.89
CA ARG A 386 40.96 24.61 -0.55
C ARG A 386 41.03 25.72 0.49
N GLY A 387 40.36 26.84 0.25
CA GLY A 387 40.34 28.00 1.15
C GLY A 387 39.78 27.66 2.52
N LEU A 388 38.64 26.97 2.58
CA LEU A 388 38.02 26.58 3.85
C LEU A 388 38.83 25.53 4.61
N ALA A 389 39.49 24.60 3.92
CA ALA A 389 40.39 23.65 4.56
C ALA A 389 41.61 24.35 5.19
N LEU A 390 42.19 25.34 4.50
CA LEU A 390 43.29 26.16 5.02
C LEU A 390 42.85 27.00 6.21
N GLN A 391 41.67 27.62 6.17
CA GLN A 391 41.10 28.35 7.32
C GLN A 391 40.99 27.44 8.54
N LEU A 392 40.47 26.22 8.36
CA LEU A 392 40.38 25.25 9.44
C LEU A 392 41.79 24.82 9.92
N ILE A 393 42.80 24.70 9.07
CA ILE A 393 44.17 24.39 9.52
C ILE A 393 44.78 25.56 10.32
N SER A 394 44.57 26.79 9.85
CA SER A 394 45.17 28.03 10.40
C SER A 394 44.45 28.60 11.63
N ASP A 395 43.41 27.91 12.11
CA ASP A 395 42.58 28.35 13.22
C ASP A 395 41.71 29.59 12.98
N GLU A 396 41.31 29.77 11.71
CA GLU A 396 40.36 30.79 11.31
C GLU A 396 38.92 30.25 11.35
N ALA A 397 37.99 31.11 11.77
CA ALA A 397 36.58 30.75 11.85
C ALA A 397 35.92 30.74 10.47
N ILE A 398 35.34 29.61 10.07
CA ILE A 398 34.47 29.55 8.89
C ILE A 398 33.09 30.13 9.26
N HIS A 399 32.59 31.06 8.45
CA HIS A 399 31.22 31.54 8.53
C HIS A 399 30.26 30.50 7.92
N PRO A 400 29.19 30.08 8.62
CA PRO A 400 28.27 29.08 8.11
C PRO A 400 27.43 29.65 6.96
N PHE A 401 27.27 28.86 5.90
CA PHE A 401 26.37 29.10 4.78
C PHE A 401 25.83 27.77 4.26
N ASP A 402 24.85 27.80 3.35
CA ASP A 402 24.33 26.58 2.70
C ASP A 402 25.14 26.27 1.44
N PRO A 403 26.00 25.22 1.44
CA PRO A 403 26.80 24.88 0.27
C PRO A 403 25.99 24.22 -0.85
N PHE A 404 24.72 23.89 -0.61
CA PHE A 404 23.80 23.36 -1.63
C PHE A 404 23.02 24.48 -2.35
N ASP A 405 23.08 25.72 -1.85
CA ASP A 405 22.61 26.90 -2.55
C ASP A 405 23.68 27.42 -3.51
N LYS A 406 23.35 27.47 -4.81
CA LYS A 406 24.30 27.84 -5.87
C LYS A 406 24.85 29.25 -5.71
N MET A 407 24.02 30.20 -5.26
CA MET A 407 24.46 31.58 -5.08
C MET A 407 25.42 31.70 -3.90
N SER A 408 25.10 31.03 -2.79
CA SER A 408 25.96 30.96 -1.61
C SER A 408 27.31 30.31 -1.92
N LEU A 409 27.31 29.21 -2.67
CA LEU A 409 28.54 28.52 -3.10
C LEU A 409 29.41 29.39 -4.01
N LEU A 410 28.81 30.04 -5.02
CA LEU A 410 29.53 30.93 -5.94
C LEU A 410 30.19 32.09 -5.19
N ASN A 411 29.48 32.68 -4.22
CA ASN A 411 30.02 33.75 -3.38
C ASN A 411 31.23 33.26 -2.57
N ALA A 412 31.16 32.05 -2.01
CA ALA A 412 32.28 31.45 -1.27
C ALA A 412 33.48 31.17 -2.19
N GLU A 413 33.26 30.67 -3.41
CA GLU A 413 34.30 30.46 -4.41
C GLU A 413 34.98 31.79 -4.80
N MET A 414 34.21 32.85 -5.02
CA MET A 414 34.75 34.18 -5.31
C MET A 414 35.59 34.76 -4.16
N MET A 415 35.23 34.48 -2.91
CA MET A 415 36.01 34.92 -1.74
C MET A 415 37.31 34.12 -1.58
N CYS A 416 37.33 32.85 -1.99
CA CYS A 416 38.49 31.97 -1.87
C CYS A 416 39.40 31.97 -3.10
N GLY A 417 38.93 32.41 -4.28
CA GLY A 417 39.66 32.37 -5.55
C GLY A 417 40.80 33.39 -5.73
N ASN A 418 41.13 34.15 -4.67
CA ASN A 418 42.26 35.09 -4.65
C ASN A 418 43.51 34.53 -3.91
N LEU A 419 43.53 33.23 -3.62
CA LEU A 419 44.65 32.46 -3.06
C LEU A 419 45.31 31.60 -4.14
#